data_AF-A0A7X8DYD8-F1
#
_entry.id   AF-A0A7X8DYD8-F1
#
_cell.length_a   1.000
_cell.length_b   1.000
_cell.length_c   1.000
_cell.angle_alpha   90.00
_cell.angle_beta   90.00
_cell.angle_gamma   90.00
#
_symmetry.space_group_name_H-M   'P 1'
#
loop_
_entity.id
_entity.type
_entity.pdbx_description
1 polymer ?
#
loop_
_entity_poly.entity_id
_entity_poly.type
_entity_poly.pdbx_seq_one_letter_code
_entity_poly.pdbx_strand_id
1 'polypeptide(L)'
;MEIYTVGHSTHTKEAFLKLLDEAGIKKLVDVRAFPGSRKFPHFHEDRMKEWLPDHGIAYQHCPKLGGRRRKSQDIENEVNEGWHNQSFHNYADYTLTDEFQAGIEQLMSEAAERRLAICCSERHPARCHRLLISNWLASHGWQVKHIIDGPHDKVLIETHEVGQWGAQPVVGKEGELTYPPAEDNE
;
A
#
# COMPACT_ATOMS: atom_id res chain seq x y z
N MET A 1 5.84 0.90 -15.81
CA MET A 1 6.45 -0.04 -14.84
C MET A 1 5.36 -0.52 -13.89
N GLU A 2 5.51 -1.69 -13.27
CA GLU A 2 4.44 -2.33 -12.49
C GLU A 2 4.83 -2.52 -11.02
N ILE A 3 3.91 -2.24 -10.09
CA ILE A 3 4.04 -2.56 -8.66
C ILE A 3 2.79 -3.33 -8.23
N TYR A 4 2.98 -4.35 -7.40
CA TYR A 4 1.88 -5.13 -6.86
C TYR A 4 1.55 -4.74 -5.42
N THR A 5 0.36 -5.09 -4.97
CA THR A 5 -0.01 -4.95 -3.56
C THR A 5 -0.74 -6.21 -3.09
N VAL A 6 -0.56 -6.60 -1.84
CA VAL A 6 -1.25 -7.75 -1.24
C VAL A 6 -1.59 -7.47 0.23
N GLY A 7 -2.69 -8.05 0.70
CA GLY A 7 -3.07 -8.01 2.11
C GLY A 7 -2.87 -9.38 2.74
N HIS A 8 -2.20 -9.47 3.89
CA HIS A 8 -2.02 -10.77 4.54
C HIS A 8 -3.31 -11.30 5.16
N SER A 9 -4.24 -10.40 5.54
CA SER A 9 -5.57 -10.75 6.05
C SER A 9 -5.48 -11.83 7.12
N THR A 10 -6.31 -12.86 6.99
CA THR A 10 -6.33 -14.08 7.81
C THR A 10 -5.78 -15.29 7.06
N HIS A 11 -4.98 -15.09 6.01
CA HIS A 11 -4.46 -16.19 5.19
C HIS A 11 -3.56 -17.12 6.01
N THR A 12 -3.57 -18.41 5.66
CA THR A 12 -2.48 -19.30 6.06
C THR A 12 -1.22 -18.92 5.29
N LYS A 13 -0.07 -19.44 5.74
CA LYS A 13 1.21 -19.24 5.04
C LYS A 13 1.12 -19.76 3.59
N GLU A 14 0.52 -20.93 3.40
CA GLU A 14 0.41 -21.62 2.10
C GLU A 14 -0.50 -20.85 1.14
N ALA A 15 -1.65 -20.37 1.63
CA ALA A 15 -2.55 -19.55 0.82
C ALA A 15 -1.90 -18.22 0.42
N PHE A 16 -1.14 -17.60 1.33
CA PHE A 16 -0.45 -16.36 1.03
C PHE A 16 0.71 -16.54 0.05
N LEU A 17 1.49 -17.62 0.19
CA LEU A 17 2.52 -17.99 -0.78
C LEU A 17 1.91 -18.20 -2.17
N LYS A 18 0.77 -18.90 -2.27
CA LYS A 18 0.05 -19.07 -3.53
C LYS A 18 -0.31 -17.74 -4.19
N LEU A 19 -0.80 -16.75 -3.42
CA LEU A 19 -1.08 -15.40 -3.94
C LEU A 19 0.17 -14.74 -4.54
N LEU A 20 1.31 -14.85 -3.85
CA LEU A 20 2.57 -14.27 -4.30
C LEU A 20 3.14 -15.00 -5.52
N ASP A 21 3.06 -16.33 -5.54
CA ASP A 21 3.59 -17.17 -6.60
C ASP A 21 2.81 -17.02 -7.91
N GLU A 22 1.48 -17.00 -7.86
CA GLU A 22 0.64 -16.80 -9.06
C GLU A 22 0.84 -15.40 -9.67
N ALA A 23 1.13 -14.39 -8.83
CA ALA A 23 1.52 -13.07 -9.30
C ALA A 23 3.01 -12.97 -9.69
N GLY A 24 3.82 -14.00 -9.44
CA GLY A 24 5.25 -14.05 -9.74
C GLY A 24 6.10 -13.07 -8.92
N ILE A 25 5.67 -12.76 -7.69
CA ILE A 25 6.37 -11.82 -6.81
C ILE A 25 7.74 -12.38 -6.41
N LYS A 26 8.76 -11.52 -6.42
CA LYS A 26 10.14 -11.84 -6.04
C LYS A 26 10.61 -11.08 -4.81
N LYS A 27 9.90 -10.01 -4.43
CA LYS A 27 10.15 -9.28 -3.20
C LYS A 27 8.84 -8.78 -2.59
N LEU A 28 8.71 -8.97 -1.29
CA LEU A 28 7.64 -8.42 -0.48
C LEU A 28 8.19 -7.27 0.37
N VAL A 29 7.64 -6.08 0.17
CA VAL A 29 7.90 -4.92 1.04
C VAL A 29 6.75 -4.76 2.01
N ASP A 30 7.01 -5.02 3.29
CA ASP A 30 6.04 -4.88 4.35
C ASP A 30 5.92 -3.41 4.76
N VAL A 31 4.76 -2.83 4.53
CA VAL A 31 4.46 -1.42 4.83
C VAL A 31 3.58 -1.30 6.08
N ARG A 32 3.49 -2.34 6.90
CA ARG A 32 2.80 -2.25 8.20
C ARG A 32 3.63 -1.37 9.14
N ALA A 33 2.97 -0.45 9.85
CA ALA A 33 3.64 0.35 10.88
C ALA A 33 4.25 -0.54 11.99
N PHE A 34 3.55 -1.63 12.32
CA PHE A 34 4.03 -2.65 13.25
C PHE A 34 3.81 -4.04 12.63
N PRO A 35 4.85 -4.67 12.06
CA PRO A 35 4.76 -5.96 11.38
C PRO A 35 4.69 -7.15 12.35
N GLY A 36 3.87 -7.04 13.39
CA GLY A 36 3.61 -8.09 14.37
C GLY A 36 2.13 -8.48 14.40
N SER A 37 1.83 -9.74 14.69
CA SER A 37 0.46 -10.22 14.83
C SER A 37 0.38 -11.37 15.82
N ARG A 38 -0.27 -11.12 16.97
CA ARG A 38 -0.56 -12.16 17.96
C ARG A 38 -1.51 -13.23 17.41
N LYS A 39 -2.46 -12.83 16.56
CA LYS A 39 -3.49 -13.72 15.99
C LYS A 39 -2.96 -14.55 14.83
N PHE A 40 -2.01 -14.02 14.07
CA PHE A 40 -1.41 -14.69 12.91
C PHE A 40 0.13 -14.67 13.03
N PRO A 41 0.72 -15.51 13.90
CA PRO A 41 2.13 -15.43 14.24
C PRO A 41 3.09 -15.63 13.06
N HIS A 42 2.66 -16.34 12.01
CA HIS A 42 3.44 -16.53 10.78
C HIS A 42 3.66 -15.23 9.98
N PHE A 43 2.84 -14.19 10.23
CA PHE A 43 3.05 -12.85 9.67
C PHE A 43 3.82 -11.91 10.62
N HIS A 44 4.46 -12.42 11.68
CA HIS A 44 5.48 -11.63 12.37
C HIS A 44 6.68 -11.41 11.46
N GLU A 45 7.26 -10.21 11.52
CA GLU A 45 8.46 -9.82 10.78
C GLU A 45 9.57 -10.88 10.85
N ASP A 46 9.93 -11.34 12.05
CA ASP A 46 11.00 -12.33 12.24
C ASP A 46 10.69 -13.65 11.52
N ARG A 47 9.42 -14.06 11.50
CA ARG A 47 8.99 -15.26 10.76
C ARG A 47 9.02 -15.02 9.26
N MET A 48 8.52 -13.88 8.80
CA MET A 48 8.51 -13.53 7.37
C MET A 48 9.92 -13.43 6.79
N LYS A 49 10.89 -12.94 7.57
CA LYS A 49 12.32 -12.94 7.21
C LYS A 49 12.91 -14.35 7.03
N GLU A 50 12.35 -15.36 7.69
CA GLU A 50 12.76 -16.76 7.55
C GLU A 50 12.05 -17.41 6.36
N TRP A 51 10.72 -17.46 6.37
CA TRP A 51 10.00 -18.35 5.46
C TRP A 51 9.79 -17.78 4.05
N LEU A 52 9.81 -16.47 3.83
CA LEU A 52 9.70 -15.92 2.47
C LEU A 52 10.96 -16.24 1.63
N PRO A 53 12.19 -16.02 2.14
CA PRO A 53 13.40 -16.41 1.42
C PRO A 53 13.49 -17.90 1.10
N ASP A 54 13.01 -18.77 1.99
CA ASP A 54 12.93 -20.23 1.73
C ASP A 54 12.08 -20.56 0.49
N HIS A 55 11.20 -19.66 0.07
CA HIS A 55 10.35 -19.77 -1.12
C HIS A 55 10.79 -18.83 -2.25
N GLY A 56 12.02 -18.31 -2.19
CA GLY A 56 12.59 -17.46 -3.23
C GLY A 56 12.02 -16.04 -3.28
N ILE A 57 11.37 -15.58 -2.20
CA ILE A 57 10.81 -14.23 -2.09
C ILE A 57 11.62 -13.44 -1.07
N ALA A 58 12.28 -12.36 -1.52
CA ALA A 58 12.97 -11.48 -0.59
C ALA A 58 11.97 -10.72 0.29
N TYR A 59 12.31 -10.47 1.55
CA TYR A 59 11.49 -9.70 2.47
C TYR A 59 12.23 -8.43 2.92
N GLN A 60 11.50 -7.32 3.02
CA GLN A 60 11.98 -6.07 3.60
C GLN A 60 10.84 -5.37 4.32
N HIS A 61 11.10 -4.82 5.51
CA HIS A 61 10.18 -3.91 6.18
C HIS A 61 10.49 -2.46 5.77
N CYS A 62 9.46 -1.68 5.45
CA CYS A 62 9.57 -0.27 5.08
C CYS A 62 8.67 0.60 5.99
N PRO A 63 9.16 1.04 7.16
CA PRO A 63 8.38 1.85 8.09
C PRO A 63 8.05 3.25 7.55
N LYS A 64 8.82 3.76 6.58
CA LYS A 64 8.54 5.03 5.89
C LYS A 64 7.22 5.00 5.11
N LEU A 65 6.72 3.82 4.72
CA LEU A 65 5.41 3.67 4.09
C LEU A 65 4.36 3.10 5.08
N GLY A 66 4.67 3.16 6.38
CA GLY A 66 3.87 2.65 7.49
C GLY A 66 2.50 3.30 7.64
N GLY A 67 1.42 2.52 7.60
CA GLY A 67 0.04 3.06 7.66
C GLY A 67 -0.41 3.82 8.92
N ARG A 68 0.33 3.79 10.03
CA ARG A 68 -0.08 4.48 11.27
C ARG A 68 0.60 5.85 11.34
N ARG A 69 -0.20 6.91 11.16
CA ARG A 69 0.24 8.31 11.16
C ARG A 69 -0.60 9.15 12.12
N ARG A 70 0.05 10.12 12.76
CA ARG A 70 -0.61 11.12 13.62
C ARG A 70 -1.17 12.23 12.75
N LYS A 71 -2.09 13.01 13.30
CA LYS A 71 -2.58 14.23 12.63
C LYS A 71 -1.40 15.17 12.39
N SER A 72 -1.30 15.73 11.19
CA SER A 72 -0.29 16.75 10.89
C SER A 72 -0.52 18.00 11.74
N GLN A 73 0.56 18.74 12.03
CA GLN A 73 0.47 20.08 12.62
C GLN A 73 0.84 21.17 11.62
N ASP A 74 1.37 20.78 10.46
CA ASP A 74 1.95 21.69 9.46
C ASP A 74 1.12 21.75 8.17
N ILE A 75 0.13 20.85 8.03
CA ILE A 75 -0.78 20.79 6.87
C ILE A 75 -2.16 21.25 7.32
N GLU A 76 -2.71 22.24 6.63
CA GLU A 76 -4.07 22.73 6.84
C GLU A 76 -5.09 21.62 6.53
N ASN A 77 -6.16 21.56 7.33
CA ASN A 77 -7.11 20.44 7.29
C ASN A 77 -7.85 20.34 5.94
N GLU A 78 -8.07 21.47 5.27
CA GLU A 78 -8.80 21.60 4.00
C GLU A 78 -8.06 20.93 2.84
N VAL A 79 -6.74 20.73 2.96
CA VAL A 79 -5.91 20.09 1.92
C VAL A 79 -6.35 18.65 1.64
N ASN A 80 -6.78 17.93 2.68
CA ASN A 80 -7.17 16.51 2.61
C ASN A 80 -8.55 16.23 3.23
N GLU A 81 -9.40 17.25 3.33
CA GLU A 81 -10.72 17.18 3.95
C GLU A 81 -11.66 16.18 3.27
N GLY A 82 -11.45 15.86 1.99
CA GLY A 82 -12.21 14.82 1.28
C GLY A 82 -12.16 13.45 1.98
N TRP A 83 -11.16 13.20 2.83
CA TRP A 83 -11.12 12.03 3.70
C TRP A 83 -11.82 12.25 5.05
N HIS A 84 -13.08 11.82 5.13
CA HIS A 84 -13.83 11.82 6.41
C HIS A 84 -13.26 10.84 7.45
N ASN A 85 -12.52 9.81 7.01
CA ASN A 85 -11.83 8.90 7.92
C ASN A 85 -10.47 9.49 8.34
N GLN A 86 -10.34 9.78 9.63
CA GLN A 86 -9.12 10.41 10.17
C GLN A 86 -7.82 9.66 9.86
N SER A 87 -7.85 8.32 9.79
CA SER A 87 -6.63 7.56 9.50
C SER A 87 -6.19 7.71 8.05
N PHE A 88 -7.13 7.81 7.10
CA PHE A 88 -6.83 8.12 5.71
C PHE A 88 -6.39 9.58 5.55
N HIS A 89 -7.08 10.51 6.21
CA HIS A 89 -6.70 11.93 6.22
C HIS A 89 -5.25 12.10 6.71
N ASN A 90 -4.93 11.58 7.89
CA ASN A 90 -3.56 11.67 8.45
C ASN A 90 -2.51 11.03 7.53
N TYR A 91 -2.87 9.97 6.81
CA TYR A 91 -1.93 9.32 5.89
C TYR A 91 -1.79 10.13 4.60
N ALA A 92 -2.86 10.78 4.12
CA ALA A 92 -2.81 11.71 2.99
C ALA A 92 -1.90 12.91 3.29
N ASP A 93 -2.02 13.53 4.47
CA ASP A 93 -1.08 14.57 4.93
C ASP A 93 0.35 14.06 4.94
N TYR A 94 0.55 12.84 5.45
CA TYR A 94 1.88 12.23 5.51
C TYR A 94 2.48 12.02 4.11
N THR A 95 1.67 11.82 3.06
CA THR A 95 2.20 11.68 1.69
C THR A 95 2.86 12.96 1.17
N LEU A 96 2.60 14.11 1.81
CA LEU A 96 3.21 15.40 1.46
C LEU A 96 4.58 15.62 2.14
N THR A 97 5.05 14.67 2.96
CA THR A 97 6.30 14.81 3.71
C THR A 97 7.51 14.23 2.96
N ASP A 98 8.69 14.80 3.19
CA ASP A 98 9.97 14.28 2.67
C ASP A 98 10.22 12.82 3.07
N GLU A 99 9.75 12.38 4.24
CA GLU A 99 9.92 11.00 4.69
C GLU A 99 9.13 10.02 3.82
N PHE A 100 7.92 10.38 3.42
CA PHE A 100 7.14 9.60 2.46
C PHE A 100 7.81 9.62 1.09
N GLN A 101 8.25 10.78 0.60
CA GLN A 101 8.92 10.90 -0.69
C GLN A 101 10.17 10.00 -0.76
N ALA A 102 11.03 10.05 0.25
CA ALA A 102 12.19 9.16 0.34
C ALA A 102 11.80 7.67 0.39
N GLY A 103 10.68 7.33 1.04
CA GLY A 103 10.19 5.96 1.11
C GLY A 103 9.63 5.44 -0.22
N ILE A 104 8.88 6.27 -0.94
CA ILE A 104 8.26 5.89 -2.20
C ILE A 104 9.28 5.85 -3.34
N GLU A 105 10.26 6.76 -3.37
CA GLU A 105 11.40 6.71 -4.30
C GLU A 105 12.22 5.43 -4.16
N GLN A 106 12.52 5.04 -2.92
CA GLN A 106 13.20 3.77 -2.65
C GLN A 106 12.38 2.59 -3.17
N LEU A 107 11.06 2.57 -2.90
CA LEU A 107 10.17 1.51 -3.39
C LEU A 107 10.18 1.41 -4.93
N MET A 108 10.08 2.56 -5.60
CA MET A 108 10.12 2.67 -7.06
C MET A 108 11.44 2.13 -7.64
N SER A 109 12.58 2.48 -7.03
CA SER A 109 13.89 1.97 -7.45
C SER A 109 13.96 0.44 -7.31
N GLU A 110 13.52 -0.10 -6.18
CA GLU A 110 13.52 -1.56 -5.96
C GLU A 110 12.57 -2.31 -6.90
N ALA A 111 11.40 -1.73 -7.20
CA ALA A 111 10.43 -2.32 -8.12
C ALA A 111 10.89 -2.30 -9.59
N ALA A 112 11.85 -1.44 -9.94
CA ALA A 112 12.47 -1.43 -11.27
C ALA A 112 13.40 -2.64 -11.49
N GLU A 113 13.96 -3.21 -10.42
CA GLU A 113 14.88 -4.36 -10.51
C GLU A 113 14.15 -5.71 -10.60
N ARG A 114 13.02 -5.83 -9.91
CA ARG A 114 12.32 -7.11 -9.73
C ARG A 114 10.84 -6.89 -9.42
N ARG A 115 10.01 -7.89 -9.76
CA ARG A 115 8.58 -7.83 -9.45
C ARG A 115 8.34 -7.82 -7.94
N LEU A 116 7.79 -6.72 -7.45
CA LEU A 116 7.66 -6.41 -6.04
C LEU A 116 6.19 -6.22 -5.66
N ALA A 117 5.81 -6.71 -4.47
CA ALA A 117 4.52 -6.40 -3.85
C ALA A 117 4.69 -5.67 -2.52
N ILE A 118 3.90 -4.62 -2.29
CA ILE A 118 3.74 -4.03 -0.95
C ILE A 118 2.67 -4.80 -0.14
N CYS A 119 2.91 -5.00 1.15
CA CYS A 119 2.06 -5.79 2.03
C CYS A 119 1.50 -5.01 3.23
N CYS A 120 0.21 -5.16 3.52
CA CYS A 120 -0.39 -4.73 4.79
C CYS A 120 -1.29 -5.82 5.43
N SER A 121 -1.96 -5.50 6.54
CA SER A 121 -2.88 -6.41 7.23
C SER A 121 -4.25 -6.57 6.58
N GLU A 122 -4.86 -5.49 6.08
CA GLU A 122 -6.21 -5.55 5.53
C GLU A 122 -6.22 -6.35 4.23
N ARG A 123 -7.27 -7.14 3.99
CA ARG A 123 -7.45 -7.90 2.75
C ARG A 123 -7.44 -6.98 1.52
N HIS A 124 -8.39 -6.06 1.48
CA HIS A 124 -8.64 -5.21 0.30
C HIS A 124 -7.93 -3.84 0.44
N PRO A 125 -7.22 -3.36 -0.60
CA PRO A 125 -6.46 -2.11 -0.56
C PRO A 125 -7.33 -0.89 -0.23
N ALA A 126 -8.58 -0.84 -0.71
CA ALA A 126 -9.54 0.24 -0.43
C ALA A 126 -9.81 0.51 1.07
N ARG A 127 -9.43 -0.42 1.95
CA ARG A 127 -9.68 -0.32 3.40
C ARG A 127 -8.44 0.02 4.22
N CYS A 128 -7.34 0.37 3.57
CA CYS A 128 -6.07 0.66 4.24
C CYS A 128 -5.23 1.69 3.47
N HIS A 129 -4.11 2.09 4.09
CA HIS A 129 -3.12 3.02 3.52
C HIS A 129 -2.51 2.57 2.18
N ARG A 130 -2.59 1.28 1.81
CA ARG A 130 -2.18 0.83 0.45
C ARG A 130 -2.96 1.56 -0.64
N LEU A 131 -4.20 1.98 -0.38
CA LEU A 131 -4.96 2.83 -1.31
C LEU A 131 -4.21 4.12 -1.66
N LEU A 132 -3.75 4.85 -0.64
CA LEU A 132 -3.10 6.15 -0.83
C LEU A 132 -1.71 5.98 -1.48
N ILE A 133 -0.96 4.95 -1.11
CA ILE A 133 0.28 4.58 -1.82
C ILE A 133 -0.01 4.27 -3.30
N SER A 134 -1.09 3.54 -3.58
CA SER A 134 -1.47 3.13 -4.94
C SER A 134 -1.93 4.31 -5.79
N ASN A 135 -2.72 5.21 -5.20
CA ASN A 135 -3.11 6.47 -5.83
C ASN A 135 -1.88 7.29 -6.21
N TRP A 136 -0.94 7.46 -5.27
CA TRP A 136 0.30 8.19 -5.54
C TRP A 136 1.09 7.56 -6.69
N LEU A 137 1.39 6.26 -6.61
CA LEU A 137 2.14 5.55 -7.65
C LEU A 137 1.46 5.65 -9.03
N ALA A 138 0.15 5.45 -9.09
CA ALA A 138 -0.59 5.49 -10.35
C ALA A 138 -0.65 6.91 -10.95
N SER A 139 -0.81 7.95 -10.12
CA SER A 139 -0.69 9.34 -10.57
C SER A 139 0.71 9.70 -11.08
N HIS A 140 1.74 8.91 -10.73
CA HIS A 140 3.13 9.06 -11.18
C HIS A 140 3.52 8.02 -12.25
N GLY A 141 2.54 7.48 -12.99
CA GLY A 141 2.79 6.66 -14.19
C GLY A 141 3.11 5.19 -13.93
N TRP A 142 2.96 4.70 -12.69
CA TRP A 142 3.08 3.28 -12.39
C TRP A 142 1.76 2.55 -12.57
N GLN A 143 1.80 1.35 -13.15
CA GLN A 143 0.64 0.46 -13.12
C GLN A 143 0.62 -0.32 -11.81
N VAL A 144 -0.30 0.03 -10.92
CA VAL A 144 -0.47 -0.69 -9.65
C VAL A 144 -1.45 -1.85 -9.84
N LYS A 145 -1.09 -3.03 -9.35
CA LYS A 145 -1.90 -4.26 -9.45
C LYS A 145 -2.17 -4.86 -8.07
N HIS A 146 -3.43 -5.08 -7.74
CA HIS A 146 -3.84 -5.65 -6.46
C HIS A 146 -4.03 -7.15 -6.58
N ILE A 147 -3.27 -7.90 -5.76
CA ILE A 147 -3.42 -9.34 -5.59
C ILE A 147 -4.48 -9.56 -4.52
N ILE A 148 -5.60 -10.17 -4.91
CA ILE A 148 -6.77 -10.38 -4.07
C ILE A 148 -7.17 -11.86 -4.16
N ASP A 149 -7.48 -12.48 -3.01
CA ASP A 149 -8.08 -13.80 -3.01
C ASP A 149 -9.50 -13.75 -3.60
N GLY A 150 -9.78 -14.67 -4.51
CA GLY A 150 -11.07 -14.81 -5.18
C GLY A 150 -11.85 -16.03 -4.71
N PRO A 151 -13.07 -16.23 -5.22
CA PRO A 151 -13.85 -17.42 -4.95
C PRO A 151 -13.13 -18.68 -5.47
N HIS A 152 -13.32 -19.80 -4.77
CA HIS A 152 -12.73 -21.10 -5.12
C HIS A 152 -11.19 -21.07 -5.23
N ASP A 153 -10.53 -20.37 -4.30
CA ASP A 153 -9.07 -20.24 -4.22
C ASP A 153 -8.40 -19.63 -5.46
N LYS A 154 -9.16 -18.91 -6.29
CA LYS A 154 -8.60 -18.18 -7.43
C LYS A 154 -7.81 -16.97 -6.96
N VAL A 155 -6.71 -16.64 -7.63
CA VAL A 155 -6.01 -15.37 -7.43
C VAL A 155 -6.53 -14.36 -8.45
N LEU A 156 -7.00 -13.22 -7.97
CA LEU A 156 -7.44 -12.10 -8.78
C LEU A 156 -6.34 -11.03 -8.80
N ILE A 157 -6.05 -10.50 -9.98
CA ILE A 157 -5.13 -9.39 -10.18
C ILE A 157 -5.93 -8.24 -10.78
N GLU A 158 -6.28 -7.28 -9.93
CA GLU A 158 -7.06 -6.10 -10.32
C GLU A 158 -6.13 -4.92 -10.57
N THR A 159 -6.34 -4.17 -11.65
CA THR A 159 -5.57 -2.95 -11.91
C THR A 159 -6.14 -1.80 -11.09
N HIS A 160 -5.27 -1.04 -10.44
CA HIS A 160 -5.68 0.15 -9.68
C HIS A 160 -6.05 1.28 -10.63
N GLU A 161 -7.17 1.93 -10.35
CA GLU A 161 -7.58 3.17 -11.00
C GLU A 161 -7.60 4.30 -9.96
N VAL A 162 -6.98 5.43 -10.29
CA VAL A 162 -6.90 6.59 -9.41
C VAL A 162 -8.32 7.13 -9.18
N GLY A 163 -8.69 7.35 -7.92
CA GLY A 163 -10.03 7.85 -7.56
C GLY A 163 -11.15 6.79 -7.60
N GLN A 164 -10.84 5.52 -7.86
CA GLN A 164 -11.84 4.45 -7.88
C GLN A 164 -12.51 4.20 -6.52
N TRP A 165 -11.80 4.50 -5.42
CA TRP A 165 -12.29 4.34 -4.05
C TRP A 165 -11.94 5.57 -3.20
N GLY A 166 -12.92 6.01 -2.40
CA GLY A 166 -12.72 7.05 -1.39
C GLY A 166 -12.71 8.47 -1.98
N ALA A 167 -11.92 9.35 -1.39
CA ALA A 167 -11.85 10.76 -1.78
C ALA A 167 -11.23 10.93 -3.18
N GLN A 168 -11.69 11.95 -3.90
CA GLN A 168 -11.17 12.26 -5.24
C GLN A 168 -9.80 12.93 -5.13
N PRO A 169 -8.75 12.35 -5.74
CA PRO A 169 -7.41 12.92 -5.71
C PRO A 169 -7.25 14.07 -6.71
N VAL A 170 -6.48 15.08 -6.32
CA VAL A 170 -6.03 16.17 -7.19
C VAL A 170 -4.50 16.14 -7.22
N VAL A 171 -3.94 16.18 -8.44
CA VAL A 171 -2.48 16.22 -8.63
C VAL A 171 -2.05 17.69 -8.70
N GLY A 172 -1.22 18.11 -7.77
CA GLY A 172 -0.59 19.42 -7.73
C GLY A 172 0.48 19.60 -8.80
N LYS A 173 0.98 20.83 -8.96
CA LYS A 173 1.98 21.17 -9.99
C LYS A 173 3.31 20.44 -9.79
N GLU A 174 3.64 20.10 -8.56
CA GLU A 174 4.89 19.43 -8.18
C GLU A 174 4.71 17.91 -8.03
N GLY A 175 3.56 17.36 -8.46
CA GLY A 175 3.24 15.93 -8.34
C GLY A 175 2.62 15.52 -7.01
N GLU A 176 2.50 16.45 -6.05
CA GLU A 176 1.79 16.23 -4.79
C GLU A 176 0.36 15.73 -5.04
N LEU A 177 -0.11 14.80 -4.21
CA LEU A 177 -1.45 14.26 -4.33
C LEU A 177 -2.27 14.67 -3.11
N THR A 178 -3.26 15.54 -3.33
CA THR A 178 -4.14 16.06 -2.27
C THR A 178 -5.58 15.61 -2.50
N TYR A 179 -6.42 15.79 -1.48
CA TYR A 179 -7.81 15.34 -1.47
C TYR A 179 -8.71 16.45 -0.92
N PRO A 180 -8.89 17.55 -1.66
CA PRO A 180 -9.74 18.66 -1.23
C PRO A 180 -11.18 18.19 -0.99
N PRO A 181 -12.00 18.98 -0.27
CA PRO A 181 -13.42 18.70 -0.15
C PRO A 181 -14.06 18.59 -1.54
N ALA A 182 -15.07 17.74 -1.67
CA ALA A 182 -15.82 17.65 -2.92
C ALA A 182 -16.42 19.04 -3.21
N GLU A 183 -16.21 19.57 -4.41
CA GLU A 183 -16.92 20.76 -4.85
C GLU A 183 -18.41 20.38 -4.90
N ASP A 184 -19.22 21.00 -4.02
CA ASP A 184 -20.67 20.98 -4.17
C ASP A 184 -20.97 21.62 -5.52
N ASN A 185 -21.34 20.80 -6.51
CA ASN A 185 -21.90 21.32 -7.75
C ASN A 185 -23.26 21.95 -7.41
N GLU A 186 -23.28 23.27 -7.20
CA GLU A 186 -24.51 24.08 -7.22
C GLU A 186 -25.23 23.98 -8.57
#